data_AF-E7RHI0-F1
#
_entry.id   AF-E7RHI0-F1
#
_cell.length_a   1.000
_cell.length_b   1.000
_cell.length_c   1.000
_cell.angle_alpha   90.00
_cell.angle_beta   90.00
_cell.angle_gamma   90.00
#
_symmetry.space_group_name_H-M   'P 1'
#
loop_
_entity.id
_entity.type
_entity.pdbx_description
1 polymer ?
#
loop_
_entity_poly.entity_id
_entity_poly.type
_entity_poly.pdbx_seq_one_letter_code
_entity_poly.pdbx_strand_id
1 'polypeptide(L)'
;MSELIEQFAHIIEQSSEEDITILSDYLRNFEKKQQGEFSTYLSASLNMTRTLDDQSSVVSIPNTAFIHNTMAIPHGGILAVLIDTAMGTLANSKCPEGFSAVTTNLTIHYLSVADEASISAHARMIRSGRHTMVIEGNIVQEDGKHIATATGSFFIIPKK
;
A
#
# COMPACT_ATOMS: atom_id res chain seq x y z
N MET A 1 -22.53 8.84 19.23
CA MET A 1 -23.26 7.96 18.28
C MET A 1 -24.31 8.74 17.51
N SER A 2 -25.18 9.53 18.16
CA SER A 2 -26.12 10.44 17.48
C SER A 2 -25.41 11.45 16.56
N GLU A 3 -24.38 12.13 17.07
CA GLU A 3 -23.58 13.10 16.30
C GLU A 3 -22.94 12.49 15.04
N LEU A 4 -22.43 11.26 15.15
CA LEU A 4 -21.83 10.56 14.00
C LEU A 4 -22.89 10.23 12.94
N ILE A 5 -24.09 9.80 13.36
CA ILE A 5 -25.19 9.49 12.44
C ILE A 5 -25.65 10.76 11.73
N GLU A 6 -25.80 11.88 12.45
CA GLU A 6 -26.14 13.19 11.89
C GLU A 6 -25.09 13.66 10.87
N GLN A 7 -23.81 13.50 11.19
CA GLN A 7 -22.73 13.83 10.28
C GLN A 7 -22.77 12.98 9.00
N PHE A 8 -22.99 11.66 9.11
CA PHE A 8 -23.11 10.79 7.94
C PHE A 8 -24.30 11.15 7.06
N ALA A 9 -25.46 11.45 7.64
CA ALA A 9 -26.63 11.89 6.89
C ALA A 9 -26.32 13.18 6.11
N HIS A 10 -25.68 14.15 6.77
CA HIS A 10 -25.30 15.41 6.13
C HIS A 10 -24.30 15.21 4.98
N ILE A 11 -23.29 14.35 5.15
CA ILE A 11 -22.34 14.01 4.08
C ILE A 11 -23.09 13.44 2.87
N ILE A 12 -23.95 12.45 3.08
CA ILE A 12 -24.67 11.77 1.99
C ILE A 12 -25.57 12.74 1.22
N GLU A 13 -26.29 13.62 1.90
CA GLU A 13 -27.18 14.61 1.27
C GLU A 13 -26.44 15.61 0.37
N GLN A 14 -25.17 15.90 0.67
CA GLN A 14 -24.36 16.89 -0.06
C GLN A 14 -23.33 16.26 -1.01
N SER A 15 -23.28 14.93 -1.08
CA SER A 15 -22.25 14.20 -1.83
C SER A 15 -22.51 14.17 -3.33
N SER A 16 -21.44 14.30 -4.11
CA SER A 16 -21.44 13.94 -5.53
C SER A 16 -21.44 12.40 -5.73
N GLU A 17 -21.60 11.94 -6.97
CA GLU A 17 -21.45 10.50 -7.29
C GLU A 17 -20.04 9.97 -6.95
N GLU A 18 -19.01 10.79 -7.13
CA GLU A 18 -17.62 10.44 -6.78
C GLU A 18 -17.46 10.28 -5.26
N ASP A 19 -18.00 11.23 -4.48
CA ASP A 19 -17.97 11.18 -3.01
C ASP A 19 -18.67 9.92 -2.48
N ILE A 20 -19.85 9.59 -3.01
CA ILE A 20 -20.60 8.40 -2.63
C ILE A 20 -19.82 7.13 -2.97
N THR A 21 -19.16 7.09 -4.13
CA THR A 21 -18.35 5.93 -4.56
C THR A 21 -17.17 5.73 -3.62
N ILE A 22 -16.40 6.78 -3.34
CA ILE A 22 -15.24 6.75 -2.44
C ILE A 22 -15.65 6.33 -1.04
N LEU A 23 -16.71 6.95 -0.49
CA LEU A 23 -17.21 6.63 0.84
C LEU A 23 -17.69 5.18 0.93
N SER A 24 -18.43 4.70 -0.07
CA SER A 24 -18.93 3.33 -0.13
C SER A 24 -17.79 2.31 -0.16
N ASP A 25 -16.75 2.57 -0.96
CA ASP A 25 -15.58 1.69 -1.02
C ASP A 25 -14.79 1.69 0.29
N TYR A 26 -14.59 2.86 0.89
CA TYR A 26 -13.94 2.98 2.19
C TYR A 26 -14.69 2.20 3.29
N LEU A 27 -16.01 2.38 3.37
CA LEU A 27 -16.86 1.67 4.35
C LEU A 27 -16.83 0.16 4.13
N ARG A 28 -16.93 -0.30 2.88
CA ARG A 28 -16.81 -1.73 2.55
C ARG A 28 -15.47 -2.31 3.01
N ASN A 29 -14.37 -1.58 2.79
CA ASN A 29 -13.06 -2.04 3.25
C ASN A 29 -12.92 -1.98 4.78
N PHE A 30 -13.55 -1.01 5.43
CA PHE A 30 -13.61 -0.93 6.88
C PHE A 30 -14.36 -2.13 7.49
N GLU A 31 -15.48 -2.55 6.88
CA GLU A 31 -16.19 -3.78 7.28
C GLU A 31 -15.31 -5.02 7.11
N LYS A 32 -14.62 -5.16 5.97
CA LYS A 32 -13.63 -6.23 5.75
C LYS A 32 -12.53 -6.23 6.82
N LYS A 33 -12.07 -5.05 7.25
CA LYS A 33 -11.11 -4.92 8.36
C LYS A 33 -11.66 -5.40 9.69
N GLN A 34 -12.92 -5.15 9.99
CA GLN A 34 -13.60 -5.65 11.19
C GLN A 34 -13.76 -7.17 11.16
N GLN A 35 -13.96 -7.74 9.97
CA GLN A 35 -14.07 -9.18 9.74
C GLN A 35 -12.70 -9.89 9.70
N GLY A 36 -11.59 -9.15 9.75
CA GLY A 36 -10.24 -9.69 9.82
C GLY A 36 -9.57 -9.97 8.47
N GLU A 37 -10.18 -9.61 7.34
CA GLU A 37 -9.59 -9.76 6.01
C GLU A 37 -8.35 -8.87 5.83
N PHE A 38 -8.34 -7.71 6.49
CA PHE A 38 -7.18 -6.81 6.56
C PHE A 38 -6.54 -6.83 7.95
N SER A 39 -5.22 -6.77 8.00
CA SER A 39 -4.47 -6.71 9.27
C SER A 39 -4.44 -5.30 9.86
N THR A 40 -4.42 -4.25 9.02
CA THR A 40 -4.33 -2.85 9.46
C THR A 40 -5.38 -1.97 8.79
N TYR A 41 -5.82 -0.91 9.46
CA TYR A 41 -6.73 0.08 8.88
C TYR A 41 -6.12 0.75 7.63
N LEU A 42 -4.80 0.94 7.58
CA LEU A 42 -4.11 1.46 6.41
C LEU A 42 -4.28 0.53 5.20
N SER A 43 -4.05 -0.77 5.37
CA SER A 43 -4.21 -1.74 4.27
C SER A 43 -5.65 -1.84 3.77
N ALA A 44 -6.62 -1.67 4.67
CA ALA A 44 -8.04 -1.63 4.32
C ALA A 44 -8.40 -0.33 3.59
N SER A 45 -7.98 0.83 4.11
CA SER A 45 -8.26 2.14 3.52
C SER A 45 -7.77 2.24 2.08
N LEU A 46 -6.64 1.59 1.78
CA LEU A 46 -6.04 1.56 0.44
C LEU A 46 -6.43 0.31 -0.37
N ASN A 47 -7.33 -0.54 0.14
CA ASN A 47 -7.75 -1.80 -0.50
C ASN A 47 -6.57 -2.65 -1.01
N MET A 48 -5.53 -2.82 -0.18
CA MET A 48 -4.29 -3.47 -0.59
C MET A 48 -4.48 -4.97 -0.79
N THR A 49 -4.31 -5.45 -2.02
CA THR A 49 -4.14 -6.87 -2.30
C THR A 49 -2.66 -7.23 -2.32
N ARG A 50 -2.33 -8.49 -2.03
CA ARG A 50 -0.94 -8.95 -1.99
C ARG A 50 -0.79 -10.35 -2.54
N THR A 51 0.25 -10.55 -3.32
CA THR A 51 0.77 -11.87 -3.69
C THR A 51 2.21 -11.97 -3.21
N LEU A 52 2.60 -13.17 -2.82
CA LEU A 52 3.91 -13.47 -2.29
C LEU A 52 4.36 -14.80 -2.88
N ASP A 53 5.58 -14.83 -3.40
CA ASP A 53 6.30 -16.05 -3.75
C ASP A 53 7.62 -16.11 -2.98
N ASP A 54 8.47 -17.09 -3.31
CA ASP A 54 9.72 -17.32 -2.62
C ASP A 54 10.74 -16.16 -2.76
N GLN A 55 10.67 -15.33 -3.78
CA GLN A 55 11.67 -14.28 -4.04
C GLN A 55 11.08 -12.89 -4.28
N SER A 56 9.76 -12.80 -4.43
CA SER A 56 9.07 -11.58 -4.81
C SER A 56 7.79 -11.38 -4.00
N SER A 57 7.40 -10.12 -3.84
CA SER A 57 6.08 -9.75 -3.35
C SER A 57 5.50 -8.67 -4.26
N VAL A 58 4.22 -8.79 -4.58
CA VAL A 58 3.47 -7.77 -5.29
C VAL A 58 2.36 -7.26 -4.39
N VAL A 59 2.24 -5.95 -4.27
CA VAL A 59 1.13 -5.30 -3.57
C VAL A 59 0.47 -4.32 -4.51
N SER A 60 -0.85 -4.39 -4.62
CA SER A 60 -1.63 -3.57 -5.54
C SER A 60 -2.70 -2.77 -4.80
N ILE A 61 -3.00 -1.58 -5.32
CA ILE A 61 -4.07 -0.69 -4.85
C ILE A 61 -4.84 -0.12 -6.05
N PRO A 62 -6.14 0.18 -5.90
CA PRO A 62 -6.89 0.86 -6.94
C PRO A 62 -6.44 2.32 -7.10
N ASN A 63 -6.44 2.81 -8.34
CA ASN A 63 -6.14 4.20 -8.66
C ASN A 63 -7.43 5.01 -8.72
N THR A 64 -7.84 5.57 -7.59
CA THR A 64 -9.03 6.42 -7.47
C THR A 64 -8.68 7.79 -6.88
N ALA A 65 -9.59 8.76 -6.96
CA ALA A 65 -9.39 10.09 -6.40
C ALA A 65 -9.04 10.08 -4.89
N PHE A 66 -9.40 9.03 -4.16
CA PHE A 66 -9.01 8.81 -2.76
C PHE A 66 -7.49 8.87 -2.52
N ILE A 67 -6.68 8.48 -3.51
CA ILE A 67 -5.21 8.47 -3.40
C ILE A 67 -4.54 9.61 -4.18
N HIS A 68 -5.31 10.50 -4.80
CA HIS A 68 -4.76 11.57 -5.64
C HIS A 68 -4.28 12.77 -4.83
N ASN A 69 -3.34 13.52 -5.40
CA ASN A 69 -2.91 14.81 -4.89
C ASN A 69 -3.71 15.96 -5.55
N THR A 70 -3.33 17.21 -5.26
CA THR A 70 -3.99 18.42 -5.80
C THR A 70 -3.93 18.56 -7.33
N MET A 71 -3.15 17.72 -8.02
CA MET A 71 -3.05 17.66 -9.48
C MET A 71 -3.88 16.52 -10.07
N ALA A 72 -4.74 15.86 -9.27
CA ALA A 72 -5.56 14.72 -9.68
C ALA A 72 -4.74 13.53 -10.22
N ILE A 73 -3.57 13.29 -9.62
CA ILE A 73 -2.70 12.14 -9.91
C ILE A 73 -2.31 11.43 -8.62
N PRO A 74 -1.92 10.14 -8.64
CA PRO A 74 -1.52 9.42 -7.44
C PRO A 74 -0.47 10.16 -6.62
N HIS A 75 -0.75 10.36 -5.33
CA HIS A 75 0.14 11.07 -4.42
C HIS A 75 1.43 10.27 -4.23
N GLY A 76 2.60 10.90 -4.44
CA GLY A 76 3.89 10.22 -4.34
C GLY A 76 4.13 9.53 -2.99
N GLY A 77 3.63 10.12 -1.89
CA GLY A 77 3.63 9.49 -0.57
C GLY A 77 2.84 8.17 -0.49
N ILE A 78 1.72 8.04 -1.21
CA ILE A 78 0.96 6.78 -1.27
C ILE A 78 1.74 5.72 -2.07
N LEU A 79 2.39 6.12 -3.17
CA LEU A 79 3.27 5.22 -3.91
C LEU A 79 4.47 4.75 -3.07
N ALA A 80 5.01 5.62 -2.22
CA ALA A 80 6.05 5.25 -1.26
C ALA A 80 5.54 4.24 -0.21
N VAL A 81 4.33 4.45 0.33
CA VAL A 81 3.67 3.48 1.22
C VAL A 81 3.45 2.14 0.51
N LEU A 82 3.02 2.16 -0.75
CA LEU A 82 2.76 0.97 -1.55
C LEU A 82 4.03 0.13 -1.74
N ILE A 83 5.10 0.75 -2.22
CA ILE A 83 6.36 0.05 -2.51
C ILE A 83 7.07 -0.41 -1.23
N ASP A 84 7.00 0.38 -0.15
CA ASP A 84 7.50 -0.03 1.17
C ASP A 84 6.70 -1.22 1.71
N THR A 85 5.39 -1.25 1.52
CA THR A 85 4.54 -2.38 1.93
C THR A 85 4.91 -3.65 1.16
N ALA A 86 5.17 -3.56 -0.16
CA ALA A 86 5.61 -4.71 -0.95
C ALA A 86 6.98 -5.23 -0.46
N MET A 87 7.95 -4.33 -0.28
CA MET A 87 9.28 -4.71 0.20
C MET A 87 9.25 -5.25 1.63
N GLY A 88 8.49 -4.62 2.54
CA GLY A 88 8.32 -5.06 3.92
C GLY A 88 7.58 -6.39 4.03
N THR A 89 6.63 -6.68 3.14
CA THR A 89 5.97 -7.98 3.05
C THR A 89 6.97 -9.08 2.70
N LEU A 90 7.83 -8.83 1.70
CA LEU A 90 8.91 -9.75 1.34
C LEU A 90 9.98 -9.87 2.44
N ALA A 91 10.32 -8.77 3.12
CA ALA A 91 11.26 -8.80 4.24
C ALA A 91 10.74 -9.70 5.37
N ASN A 92 9.48 -9.51 5.78
CA ASN A 92 8.88 -10.28 6.85
C ASN A 92 8.74 -11.77 6.52
N SER A 93 8.52 -12.14 5.26
CA SER A 93 8.45 -13.55 4.85
C SER A 93 9.79 -14.29 4.96
N LYS A 94 10.90 -13.54 5.05
CA LYS A 94 12.26 -14.09 5.22
C LYS A 94 12.77 -14.06 6.65
N CYS A 95 12.01 -13.52 7.59
CA CYS A 95 12.40 -13.51 8.99
C CYS A 95 12.27 -14.92 9.61
N PRO A 96 13.22 -15.32 10.48
CA PRO A 96 13.06 -16.51 11.30
C PRO A 96 11.83 -16.42 12.21
N GLU A 97 11.38 -17.58 12.71
CA GLU A 97 10.32 -17.64 13.71
C GLU A 97 10.69 -16.79 14.94
N GLY A 98 9.72 -16.03 15.45
CA GLY A 98 9.93 -15.08 16.55
C GLY A 98 10.54 -13.72 16.15
N PHE A 99 10.83 -13.48 14.87
CA PHE A 99 11.37 -12.21 14.38
C PHE A 99 10.47 -11.53 13.35
N SER A 100 10.61 -10.21 13.21
CA SER A 100 9.98 -9.37 12.19
C SER A 100 11.00 -8.42 11.56
N ALA A 101 10.65 -7.85 10.41
CA ALA A 101 11.47 -6.85 9.73
C ALA A 101 10.84 -5.47 9.85
N VAL A 102 11.67 -4.46 10.10
CA VAL A 102 11.26 -3.04 10.11
C VAL A 102 12.08 -2.25 9.10
N THR A 103 11.44 -1.31 8.40
CA THR A 103 12.11 -0.42 7.45
C THR A 103 13.08 0.51 8.19
N THR A 104 14.34 0.55 7.76
CA THR A 104 15.35 1.49 8.29
C THR A 104 15.71 2.59 7.30
N ASN A 105 15.59 2.31 6.01
CA ASN A 105 15.78 3.29 4.95
C ASN A 105 14.92 2.94 3.75
N LEU A 106 14.42 3.97 3.06
CA LEU A 106 13.75 3.87 1.78
C LEU A 106 14.25 5.01 0.89
N THR A 107 14.78 4.68 -0.28
CA THR A 107 15.08 5.63 -1.34
C THR A 107 14.20 5.31 -2.54
N ILE A 108 13.43 6.29 -3.02
CA ILE A 108 12.52 6.15 -4.15
C ILE A 108 12.80 7.23 -5.19
N HIS A 109 12.74 6.86 -6.47
CA HIS A 109 12.81 7.75 -7.61
C HIS A 109 11.50 7.66 -8.38
N TYR A 110 10.80 8.79 -8.52
CA TYR A 110 9.59 8.92 -9.32
C TYR A 110 9.98 9.24 -10.77
N LEU A 111 9.51 8.43 -11.70
CA LEU A 111 9.91 8.46 -13.11
C LEU A 111 8.78 8.96 -14.01
N SER A 112 7.54 8.57 -13.72
CA SER A 112 6.35 8.97 -14.48
C SER A 112 5.08 8.91 -13.62
N VAL A 113 3.95 9.33 -14.19
CA VAL A 113 2.64 9.37 -13.50
C VAL A 113 1.86 8.10 -13.79
N ALA A 114 1.32 7.45 -12.76
CA ALA A 114 0.40 6.33 -12.92
C ALA A 114 -1.01 6.79 -13.30
N ASP A 115 -1.57 6.18 -14.35
CA ASP A 115 -2.84 6.53 -14.99
C ASP A 115 -3.74 5.32 -15.32
N GLU A 116 -3.30 4.10 -14.98
CA GLU A 116 -4.12 2.88 -15.05
C GLU A 116 -4.99 2.73 -13.80
N ALA A 117 -6.06 1.95 -13.90
CA ALA A 117 -7.03 1.75 -12.83
C ALA A 117 -6.48 1.05 -11.58
N SER A 118 -5.33 0.38 -11.69
CA SER A 118 -4.64 -0.32 -10.60
C SER A 118 -3.16 0.02 -10.63
N ILE A 119 -2.54 0.11 -9.45
CA ILE A 119 -1.12 0.39 -9.29
C ILE A 119 -0.50 -0.76 -8.52
N SER A 120 0.51 -1.41 -9.10
CA SER A 120 1.18 -2.57 -8.52
C SER A 120 2.64 -2.26 -8.23
N ALA A 121 3.07 -2.46 -6.97
CA ALA A 121 4.47 -2.43 -6.59
C ALA A 121 5.02 -3.86 -6.48
N HIS A 122 6.11 -4.11 -7.18
CA HIS A 122 6.82 -5.37 -7.22
C HIS A 122 8.11 -5.23 -6.42
N ALA A 123 8.31 -6.08 -5.41
CA ALA A 123 9.52 -6.14 -4.61
C ALA A 123 10.32 -7.40 -4.91
N ARG A 124 11.65 -7.29 -4.93
CA ARG A 124 12.58 -8.41 -5.11
C ARG A 124 13.76 -8.29 -4.16
N MET A 125 14.18 -9.42 -3.60
CA MET A 125 15.32 -9.49 -2.68
C MET A 125 16.64 -9.23 -3.42
N ILE A 126 17.40 -8.21 -2.98
CA ILE A 126 18.79 -8.00 -3.45
C ILE A 126 19.75 -8.80 -2.58
N ARG A 127 19.62 -8.68 -1.26
CA ARG A 127 20.50 -9.33 -0.28
C ARG A 127 19.73 -9.66 0.99
N SER A 128 19.84 -10.91 1.43
CA SER A 128 19.35 -11.35 2.74
C SER A 128 20.53 -11.66 3.67
N GLY A 129 20.67 -10.89 4.73
CA GLY A 129 21.70 -11.04 5.75
C GLY A 129 21.13 -11.41 7.11
N ARG A 130 22.03 -11.67 8.08
CA ARG A 130 21.65 -12.09 9.44
C ARG A 130 20.85 -11.04 10.22
N HIS A 131 21.16 -9.76 10.03
CA HIS A 131 20.54 -8.65 10.76
C HIS A 131 19.80 -7.66 9.86
N THR A 132 20.20 -7.58 8.58
CA THR A 132 19.63 -6.64 7.63
C THR A 132 19.35 -7.30 6.30
N MET A 133 18.33 -6.78 5.61
CA MET A 133 17.97 -7.13 4.24
C MET A 133 17.97 -5.89 3.38
N VAL A 134 18.37 -6.05 2.11
CA VAL A 134 18.26 -5.00 1.09
C VAL A 134 17.35 -5.52 0.00
N ILE A 135 16.34 -4.73 -0.35
CA ILE A 135 15.26 -5.10 -1.25
C ILE A 135 15.11 -3.98 -2.27
N GLU A 136 14.91 -4.34 -3.54
CA GLU A 136 14.48 -3.39 -4.56
C GLU A 136 12.97 -3.47 -4.75
N GLY A 137 12.38 -2.36 -5.15
CA GLY A 137 11.00 -2.28 -5.56
C GLY A 137 10.85 -1.52 -6.87
N ASN A 138 9.86 -1.88 -7.68
CA ASN A 138 9.47 -1.13 -8.87
C ASN A 138 7.95 -1.08 -8.99
N ILE A 139 7.42 0.04 -9.48
CA ILE A 139 6.02 0.20 -9.87
C ILE A 139 5.99 0.29 -11.39
N VAL A 140 5.44 -0.73 -12.04
CA VAL A 140 5.33 -0.84 -13.49
C VAL A 140 3.88 -1.14 -13.84
N GLN A 141 3.34 -0.38 -14.79
CA GLN A 141 1.98 -0.54 -15.31
C GLN A 141 1.88 -1.72 -16.29
N GLU A 142 0.67 -2.16 -16.60
CA GLU A 142 0.44 -3.26 -17.55
C GLU A 142 0.94 -2.91 -18.97
N ASP A 143 0.87 -1.64 -19.35
CA ASP A 143 1.43 -1.11 -20.60
C ASP A 143 2.98 -1.03 -20.64
N GLY A 144 3.65 -1.39 -19.54
CA GLY A 144 5.11 -1.37 -19.39
C GLY A 144 5.69 -0.02 -18.94
N LYS A 145 4.86 0.99 -18.68
CA LYS A 145 5.30 2.30 -18.21
C LYS A 145 5.82 2.21 -16.77
N HIS A 146 7.04 2.70 -16.58
CA HIS A 146 7.73 2.64 -15.28
C HIS A 146 7.42 3.90 -14.48
N ILE A 147 6.72 3.74 -13.37
CA ILE A 147 6.22 4.84 -12.52
C ILE A 147 7.25 5.25 -11.48
N ALA A 148 7.79 4.28 -10.75
CA ALA A 148 8.79 4.54 -9.73
C ALA A 148 9.68 3.32 -9.49
N THR A 149 10.91 3.58 -9.10
CA THR A 149 11.86 2.56 -8.63
C THR A 149 12.37 2.91 -7.25
N ALA A 150 12.64 1.91 -6.42
CA ALA A 150 13.08 2.11 -5.05
C ALA A 150 14.08 1.04 -4.58
N THR A 151 14.85 1.42 -3.57
CA THR A 151 15.63 0.48 -2.75
C THR A 151 15.32 0.73 -1.28
N GLY A 152 15.07 -0.35 -0.53
CA GLY A 152 14.82 -0.31 0.89
C GLY A 152 15.81 -1.16 1.67
N SER A 153 16.14 -0.72 2.89
CA SER A 153 16.85 -1.52 3.88
C SER A 153 15.91 -1.85 5.04
N PHE A 154 15.98 -3.09 5.50
CA PHE A 154 15.15 -3.61 6.58
C PHE A 154 16.03 -4.23 7.65
N PHE A 155 15.68 -4.00 8.93
CA PHE A 155 16.38 -4.58 10.07
C PHE A 155 15.52 -5.64 10.74
N ILE A 156 16.14 -6.76 11.10
CA ILE A 156 15.48 -7.90 11.74
C ILE A 156 15.47 -7.67 13.26
N ILE A 157 14.28 -7.68 13.85
CA ILE A 157 14.05 -7.49 15.29
C ILE A 157 13.21 -8.62 15.87
N PRO A 158 13.34 -8.94 17.17
CA PRO A 158 12.42 -9.84 17.85
C PRO A 158 10.98 -9.29 17.77
N LYS A 159 9.99 -10.17 17.59
CA LYS A 159 8.58 -9.81 17.71
C LYS A 159 8.28 -9.39 19.15
N LYS A 160 7.41 -8.38 19.30
CA LYS A 160 6.84 -8.00 20.60
C LYS A 160 5.73 -8.94 21.00
#